data_AF-A0A433B9L4-F1
#
_entry.id   AF-A0A433B9L4-F1
#
_cell.length_a   1.000
_cell.length_b   1.000
_cell.length_c   1.000
_cell.angle_alpha   90.00
_cell.angle_beta   90.00
_cell.angle_gamma   90.00
#
_symmetry.space_group_name_H-M   'P 1'
#
loop_
_entity.id
_entity.type
_entity.pdbx_description
1 polymer ?
#
loop_
_entity_poly.entity_id
_entity_poly.type
_entity_poly.pdbx_seq_one_letter_code
_entity_poly.pdbx_strand_id
1 'polypeptide(L)'
;MVEFTGKTLLFAFFAVACTIVANAVKTATVSKDVTGHFRTIAAALASIPDNDEAWEVDIYPGLYVEHLVINRTGPLTLRGHTNCTESKCQPTYKDNAVTIAWNDSATNGTTNEQTSAVWIRTNNFKAYNINFNQTWGDGWYGQGPQAIAVTVDADKVGFYHSGFYGWQDTLYVGD
;
A
#
# COMPACT_ATOMS: atom_id res chain seq x y z
N MET A 1 -33.95 41.17 36.96
CA MET A 1 -33.81 40.82 38.38
C MET A 1 -34.15 39.34 38.52
N VAL A 2 -33.12 38.50 38.51
CA VAL A 2 -33.18 37.15 39.07
C VAL A 2 -32.08 37.15 40.12
N GLU A 3 -32.48 37.12 41.38
CA GLU A 3 -31.59 37.21 42.53
C GLU A 3 -31.16 35.78 42.88
N PHE A 4 -29.86 35.47 42.76
CA PHE A 4 -29.29 34.22 43.25
C PHE A 4 -28.55 34.49 44.55
N THR A 5 -29.23 34.27 45.67
CA THR A 5 -28.64 34.31 47.00
C THR A 5 -27.78 33.06 47.23
N GLY A 6 -26.48 33.26 47.39
CA GLY A 6 -25.59 32.41 48.19
C GLY A 6 -25.30 30.99 47.69
N LYS A 7 -24.18 30.82 46.99
CA LYS A 7 -23.12 29.80 47.22
C LYS A 7 -22.21 29.72 46.00
N THR A 8 -20.93 30.01 46.20
CA THR A 8 -19.88 29.79 45.19
C THR A 8 -19.77 28.29 44.90
N LEU A 9 -20.26 27.84 43.75
CA LEU A 9 -20.00 26.48 43.25
C LEU A 9 -18.63 26.44 42.58
N LEU A 10 -17.68 25.72 43.19
CA LEU A 10 -16.40 25.42 42.58
C LEU A 10 -16.55 24.16 41.70
N PHE A 11 -16.57 24.33 40.38
CA PHE A 11 -16.53 23.20 39.44
C PHE A 11 -15.10 22.70 39.31
N ALA A 12 -14.77 21.56 39.94
CA ALA A 12 -13.52 20.87 39.68
C ALA A 12 -13.63 20.15 38.32
N PHE A 13 -13.02 20.74 37.29
CA PHE A 13 -12.79 20.04 36.01
C PHE A 13 -11.69 19.00 36.21
N PHE A 14 -12.06 17.73 36.42
CA PHE A 14 -11.13 16.63 36.28
C PHE A 14 -10.88 16.41 34.78
N ALA A 15 -9.81 17.00 34.25
CA ALA A 15 -9.30 16.65 32.94
C ALA A 15 -8.70 15.24 33.01
N VAL A 16 -9.43 14.25 32.52
CA VAL A 16 -8.86 12.92 32.26
C VAL A 16 -7.91 13.08 31.07
N ALA A 17 -6.61 13.12 31.35
CA ALA A 17 -5.60 13.01 30.31
C ALA A 17 -5.65 11.58 29.75
N CYS A 18 -6.32 11.40 28.62
CA CYS A 18 -6.21 10.18 27.83
C CYS A 18 -4.83 10.20 27.17
N THR A 19 -3.89 9.46 27.74
CA THR A 19 -2.57 9.25 27.13
C THR A 19 -2.76 8.39 25.90
N ILE A 20 -2.79 9.02 24.73
CA ILE A 20 -2.75 8.32 23.45
C ILE A 20 -1.32 7.75 23.34
N VAL A 21 -1.16 6.46 23.65
CA VAL A 21 0.08 5.75 23.31
C VAL A 21 0.00 5.48 21.81
N ALA A 22 0.54 6.40 20.99
CA ALA A 22 0.78 6.13 19.60
C ALA A 22 1.89 5.07 19.52
N ASN A 23 1.53 3.82 19.26
CA ASN A 23 2.52 2.82 18.89
C ASN A 23 3.13 3.27 17.56
N ALA A 24 4.42 3.58 17.56
CA ALA A 24 5.13 3.90 16.34
C ALA A 24 5.06 2.68 15.40
N VAL A 25 4.47 2.87 14.22
CA VAL A 25 4.43 1.82 13.20
C VAL A 25 5.87 1.56 12.74
N LYS A 26 6.30 0.30 12.76
CA LYS A 26 7.62 -0.07 12.24
C LYS A 26 7.64 0.18 10.74
N THR A 27 8.63 0.95 10.28
CA THR A 27 8.64 1.48 8.91
C THR A 27 9.96 1.16 8.21
N ALA A 28 9.88 0.56 7.02
CA ALA A 28 10.96 0.50 6.05
C ALA A 28 10.72 1.57 4.97
N THR A 29 11.77 2.18 4.43
CA THR A 29 11.63 3.28 3.47
C THR A 29 12.33 2.95 2.15
N VAL A 30 11.65 3.23 1.05
CA VAL A 30 12.13 2.93 -0.31
C VAL A 30 12.25 4.22 -1.09
N SER A 31 13.43 4.46 -1.69
CA SER A 31 13.68 5.56 -2.60
C SER A 31 14.81 5.21 -3.55
N LYS A 32 14.65 5.53 -4.84
CA LYS A 32 15.73 5.37 -5.83
C LYS A 32 16.84 6.41 -5.70
N ASP A 33 16.51 7.58 -5.16
CA ASP A 33 17.39 8.76 -5.22
C ASP A 33 18.00 9.11 -3.86
N VAL A 34 17.33 8.81 -2.74
CA VAL A 34 17.79 9.24 -1.41
C VAL A 34 18.72 8.19 -0.78
N THR A 35 19.96 8.55 -0.46
CA THR A 35 20.93 7.65 0.19
C THR A 35 20.44 7.21 1.57
N GLY A 36 20.66 5.94 1.92
CA GLY A 36 20.24 5.36 3.20
C GLY A 36 18.86 4.69 3.18
N HIS A 37 18.10 4.85 2.09
CA HIS A 37 16.85 4.13 1.84
C HIS A 37 17.10 2.87 1.00
N PHE A 38 16.17 1.90 1.06
CA PHE A 38 16.17 0.78 0.14
C PHE A 38 15.93 1.28 -1.29
N ARG A 39 16.67 0.72 -2.26
CA ARG A 39 16.52 1.10 -3.68
C ARG A 39 15.34 0.40 -4.37
N THR A 40 14.88 -0.71 -3.80
CA THR A 40 13.80 -1.54 -4.35
C THR A 40 12.81 -1.90 -3.25
N ILE A 41 11.57 -2.18 -3.65
CA ILE A 41 10.52 -2.60 -2.73
C ILE A 41 10.84 -4.02 -2.23
N ALA A 42 11.32 -4.91 -3.09
CA ALA A 42 11.74 -6.25 -2.70
C ALA A 42 12.83 -6.25 -1.62
N ALA A 43 13.82 -5.36 -1.71
CA ALA A 43 14.87 -5.27 -0.68
C ALA A 43 14.33 -4.77 0.66
N ALA A 44 13.40 -3.81 0.64
CA ALA A 44 12.72 -3.39 1.85
C ALA A 44 11.92 -4.55 2.47
N LEU A 45 11.09 -5.24 1.68
CA LEU A 45 10.32 -6.39 2.14
C LEU A 45 11.19 -7.49 2.75
N ALA A 46 12.32 -7.81 2.11
CA ALA A 46 13.28 -8.81 2.59
C ALA A 46 13.97 -8.43 3.91
N SER A 47 14.04 -7.12 4.23
CA SER A 47 14.64 -6.63 5.48
C SER A 47 13.71 -6.77 6.69
N ILE A 48 12.41 -6.97 6.46
CA ILE A 48 11.42 -7.01 7.52
C ILE A 48 11.38 -8.42 8.12
N PRO A 49 11.50 -8.59 9.46
CA PRO A 49 11.42 -9.91 10.11
C PRO A 49 10.06 -10.55 9.89
N ASP A 50 9.96 -11.83 9.52
CA ASP A 50 8.67 -12.52 9.36
C ASP A 50 8.11 -12.94 10.74
N ASN A 51 7.31 -12.06 11.32
CA ASN A 51 6.63 -12.22 12.60
C ASN A 51 5.23 -11.60 12.51
N ASP A 52 4.49 -11.59 13.61
CA ASP A 52 3.12 -11.06 13.71
C ASP A 52 3.05 -9.52 13.83
N GLU A 53 4.20 -8.83 13.85
CA GLU A 53 4.24 -7.38 14.00
C GLU A 53 3.77 -6.68 12.71
N ALA A 54 3.03 -5.60 12.89
CA ALA A 54 2.60 -4.75 11.78
C ALA A 54 3.76 -3.89 11.26
N TRP A 55 3.93 -3.86 9.95
CA TRP A 55 4.93 -3.03 9.27
C TRP A 55 4.32 -2.17 8.17
N GLU A 56 4.94 -1.01 7.96
CA GLU A 56 4.70 -0.14 6.80
C GLU A 56 5.96 -0.06 5.93
N VAL A 57 5.76 -0.05 4.62
CA VAL A 57 6.79 0.31 3.65
C VAL A 57 6.37 1.65 3.03
N ASP A 58 7.10 2.70 3.39
CA ASP A 58 6.93 4.05 2.84
C ASP A 58 7.73 4.19 1.55
N ILE A 59 7.06 4.48 0.44
CA ILE A 59 7.62 4.39 -0.92
C ILE A 59 7.60 5.77 -1.56
N TYR A 60 8.79 6.30 -1.80
CA TYR A 60 8.98 7.59 -2.48
C TYR A 60 8.62 7.50 -3.97
N PRO A 61 8.29 8.64 -4.62
CA PRO A 61 7.90 8.68 -6.02
C PRO A 61 8.86 7.94 -6.94
N GLY A 62 8.32 7.21 -7.92
CA GLY A 62 9.12 6.48 -8.88
C GLY A 62 8.39 5.31 -9.56
N LEU A 63 9.02 4.82 -10.63
CA LEU A 63 8.64 3.58 -11.33
C LEU A 63 9.49 2.42 -10.84
N TYR A 64 8.90 1.47 -10.11
CA TYR A 64 9.56 0.28 -9.58
C TYR A 64 9.20 -0.92 -10.47
N VAL A 65 10.13 -1.35 -11.33
CA VAL A 65 9.91 -2.50 -12.23
C VAL A 65 10.32 -3.77 -11.47
N GLU A 66 9.37 -4.40 -10.80
CA GLU A 66 9.59 -5.51 -9.87
C GLU A 66 8.43 -6.51 -9.90
N HIS A 67 8.74 -7.81 -9.81
CA HIS A 67 7.79 -8.85 -9.44
C HIS A 67 7.85 -9.06 -7.92
N LEU A 68 6.73 -8.87 -7.23
CA LEU A 68 6.68 -8.92 -5.77
C LEU A 68 5.76 -10.05 -5.29
N VAL A 69 6.31 -10.98 -4.52
CA VAL A 69 5.51 -11.95 -3.73
C VAL A 69 5.54 -11.52 -2.27
N ILE A 70 4.37 -11.21 -1.71
CA ILE A 70 4.21 -10.68 -0.36
C ILE A 70 3.54 -11.75 0.51
N ASN A 71 4.31 -12.46 1.32
CA ASN A 71 3.88 -13.67 2.03
C ASN A 71 4.27 -13.69 3.52
N ARG A 72 4.25 -12.52 4.15
CA ARG A 72 4.52 -12.36 5.59
C ARG A 72 3.34 -12.81 6.45
N THR A 73 3.66 -13.23 7.68
CA THR A 73 2.69 -13.61 8.72
C THR A 73 1.93 -12.40 9.26
N GLY A 74 2.65 -11.34 9.63
CA GLY A 74 2.09 -10.12 10.21
C GLY A 74 1.54 -9.13 9.17
N PRO A 75 0.68 -8.18 9.57
CA PRO A 75 0.10 -7.19 8.67
C PRO A 75 1.16 -6.35 7.98
N LEU A 76 0.89 -6.00 6.71
CA LEU A 76 1.77 -5.14 5.92
C LEU A 76 0.98 -4.02 5.26
N THR A 77 1.49 -2.80 5.35
CA THR A 77 0.99 -1.65 4.59
C THR A 77 2.05 -1.19 3.60
N LEU A 78 1.71 -1.09 2.31
CA LEU A 78 2.48 -0.33 1.33
C LEU A 78 1.88 1.07 1.20
N ARG A 79 2.68 2.11 1.38
CA ARG A 79 2.25 3.50 1.28
C ARG A 79 3.07 4.22 0.22
N GLY A 80 2.43 4.55 -0.90
CA GLY A 80 3.02 5.38 -1.94
C GLY A 80 2.89 6.86 -1.62
N HIS A 81 3.93 7.63 -1.94
CA HIS A 81 3.84 9.09 -1.97
C HIS A 81 2.96 9.56 -3.13
N THR A 82 2.39 10.75 -2.98
CA THR A 82 1.50 11.36 -3.97
C THR A 82 2.11 12.68 -4.48
N ASN A 83 1.75 13.08 -5.70
CA ASN A 83 2.08 14.39 -6.25
C ASN A 83 1.22 15.51 -5.63
N CYS A 84 0.22 15.14 -4.84
CA CYS A 84 -0.69 16.00 -4.12
C CYS A 84 -0.02 16.48 -2.81
N THR A 85 0.83 17.50 -2.94
CA THR A 85 1.72 17.99 -1.87
C THR A 85 1.16 19.20 -1.08
N GLU A 86 0.04 19.77 -1.51
CA GLU A 86 -0.56 20.93 -0.86
C GLU A 86 -1.31 20.54 0.44
N SER A 87 -1.27 21.41 1.45
CA SER A 87 -1.80 21.14 2.80
C SER A 87 -3.31 20.87 2.88
N LYS A 88 -4.07 21.09 1.80
CA LYS A 88 -5.51 20.80 1.69
C LYS A 88 -5.84 19.81 0.58
N CYS A 89 -4.83 19.23 -0.05
CA CYS A 89 -5.04 18.35 -1.16
C CYS A 89 -5.68 17.03 -0.67
N GLN A 90 -6.74 16.60 -1.35
CA GLN A 90 -7.42 15.33 -1.10
C GLN A 90 -6.94 14.37 -2.18
N PRO A 91 -5.87 13.59 -1.94
CA PRO A 91 -5.25 12.78 -2.98
C PRO A 91 -6.23 11.74 -3.50
N THR A 92 -6.37 11.68 -4.82
CA THR A 92 -7.09 10.64 -5.53
C THR A 92 -6.10 9.67 -6.17
N TYR A 93 -6.60 8.59 -6.78
CA TYR A 93 -5.74 7.66 -7.53
C TYR A 93 -4.97 8.34 -8.69
N LYS A 94 -5.44 9.50 -9.18
CA LYS A 94 -4.77 10.25 -10.24
C LYS A 94 -3.49 10.95 -9.76
N ASP A 95 -3.35 11.12 -8.45
CA ASP A 95 -2.23 11.82 -7.83
C ASP A 95 -1.11 10.86 -7.40
N ASN A 96 -1.27 9.56 -7.65
CA ASN A 96 -0.27 8.55 -7.32
C ASN A 96 1.07 8.87 -8.00
N ALA A 97 2.14 8.95 -7.22
CA ALA A 97 3.49 9.21 -7.72
C ALA A 97 4.36 7.94 -7.75
N VAL A 98 3.81 6.82 -7.26
CA VAL A 98 4.45 5.51 -7.22
C VAL A 98 3.75 4.57 -8.18
N THR A 99 4.54 3.95 -9.06
CA THR A 99 4.07 2.87 -9.94
C THR A 99 4.93 1.63 -9.71
N ILE A 100 4.30 0.51 -9.37
CA ILE A 100 4.91 -0.81 -9.41
C ILE A 100 4.53 -1.42 -10.74
N ALA A 101 5.52 -1.77 -11.54
CA ALA A 101 5.31 -2.31 -12.87
C ALA A 101 5.97 -3.67 -13.03
N TRP A 102 5.36 -4.51 -13.85
CA TRP A 102 5.97 -5.72 -14.35
C TRP A 102 5.66 -5.90 -15.83
N ASN A 103 6.44 -6.74 -16.50
CA ASN A 103 6.21 -7.12 -17.88
C ASN A 103 6.46 -8.61 -18.01
N ASP A 104 5.39 -9.37 -17.81
CA ASP A 104 5.39 -10.81 -17.99
C ASP A 104 3.97 -11.30 -18.32
N SER A 105 3.87 -12.49 -18.88
CA SER A 105 2.59 -13.11 -19.22
C SER A 105 2.66 -14.61 -19.13
N ALA A 106 1.50 -15.26 -19.07
CA ALA A 106 1.38 -16.72 -18.99
C ALA A 106 1.79 -17.47 -20.28
N THR A 107 2.73 -16.94 -21.06
CA THR A 107 3.46 -17.70 -22.08
C THR A 107 4.72 -18.30 -21.47
N ASN A 108 4.94 -19.62 -21.68
CA ASN A 108 6.04 -20.45 -21.13
C ASN A 108 5.75 -21.23 -19.83
N GLY A 109 4.52 -21.73 -19.63
CA GLY A 109 4.26 -22.77 -18.62
C GLY A 109 4.30 -22.31 -17.16
N THR A 110 4.24 -21.01 -16.90
CA THR A 110 3.99 -20.40 -15.59
C THR A 110 2.49 -20.39 -15.28
N THR A 111 2.14 -20.44 -14.00
CA THR A 111 0.74 -20.21 -13.55
C THR A 111 0.40 -18.73 -13.64
N ASN A 112 -0.87 -18.38 -13.82
CA ASN A 112 -1.31 -17.00 -14.05
C ASN A 112 -0.90 -16.07 -12.89
N GLU A 113 -0.86 -16.59 -11.67
CA GLU A 113 -0.51 -15.85 -10.45
C GLU A 113 0.98 -15.47 -10.42
N GLN A 114 1.85 -16.32 -10.98
CA GLN A 114 3.30 -16.11 -11.04
C GLN A 114 3.71 -14.98 -11.98
N THR A 115 2.83 -14.56 -12.88
CA THR A 115 3.11 -13.49 -13.85
C THR A 115 2.61 -12.13 -13.35
N SER A 116 1.99 -12.09 -12.17
CA SER A 116 1.49 -10.86 -11.57
C SER A 116 2.61 -9.87 -11.24
N ALA A 117 2.37 -8.55 -11.34
CA ALA A 117 3.35 -7.59 -10.81
C ALA A 117 3.46 -7.71 -9.29
N VAL A 118 2.32 -7.91 -8.61
CA VAL A 118 2.27 -8.12 -7.17
C VAL A 118 1.33 -9.28 -6.82
N TRP A 119 1.86 -10.29 -6.13
CA TRP A 119 1.11 -11.39 -5.55
C TRP A 119 1.04 -11.25 -4.03
N ILE A 120 -0.17 -10.96 -3.53
CA ILE A 120 -0.44 -10.72 -2.11
C ILE A 120 -0.96 -12.00 -1.47
N ARG A 121 -0.20 -12.50 -0.50
CA ARG A 121 -0.47 -13.69 0.32
C ARG A 121 -0.48 -13.40 1.82
N THR A 122 -0.42 -12.11 2.18
CA THR A 122 -0.42 -11.62 3.57
C THR A 122 -1.79 -11.13 3.96
N ASN A 123 -2.35 -11.71 5.03
CA ASN A 123 -3.61 -11.26 5.60
C ASN A 123 -3.50 -9.84 6.17
N ASN A 124 -4.59 -9.08 6.12
CA ASN A 124 -4.63 -7.68 6.56
C ASN A 124 -3.67 -6.75 5.79
N PHE A 125 -3.31 -7.12 4.56
CA PHE A 125 -2.53 -6.26 3.68
C PHE A 125 -3.30 -4.99 3.32
N LYS A 126 -2.58 -3.86 3.26
CA LYS A 126 -3.12 -2.60 2.75
C LYS A 126 -2.18 -1.96 1.76
N ALA A 127 -2.72 -1.37 0.69
CA ALA A 127 -1.98 -0.48 -0.20
C ALA A 127 -2.66 0.88 -0.30
N TYR A 128 -1.87 1.94 -0.24
CA TYR A 128 -2.30 3.32 -0.38
C TYR A 128 -1.54 3.98 -1.51
N ASN A 129 -2.27 4.66 -2.41
CA ASN A 129 -1.69 5.61 -3.36
C ASN A 129 -0.62 5.03 -4.31
N ILE A 130 -0.83 3.80 -4.78
CA ILE A 130 0.08 3.09 -5.67
C ILE A 130 -0.64 2.69 -6.95
N ASN A 131 0.03 2.88 -8.08
CA ASN A 131 -0.36 2.29 -9.36
C ASN A 131 0.29 0.92 -9.51
N PHE A 132 -0.50 -0.11 -9.75
CA PHE A 132 -0.03 -1.46 -10.11
C PHE A 132 -0.23 -1.65 -11.60
N ASN A 133 0.85 -1.86 -12.34
CA ASN A 133 0.82 -1.85 -13.80
C ASN A 133 1.45 -3.13 -14.37
N GLN A 134 0.65 -3.92 -15.07
CA GLN A 134 1.15 -4.97 -15.94
C GLN A 134 1.27 -4.42 -17.35
N THR A 135 2.51 -4.24 -17.80
CA THR A 135 2.82 -3.61 -19.10
C THR A 135 2.88 -4.61 -20.25
N TRP A 136 2.72 -5.91 -19.97
CA TRP A 136 2.55 -6.89 -21.03
C TRP A 136 1.25 -6.60 -21.82
N GLY A 137 1.36 -6.61 -23.15
CA GLY A 137 0.24 -6.32 -24.06
C GLY A 137 0.15 -4.86 -24.53
N ASP A 138 1.02 -3.97 -24.05
CA ASP A 138 1.10 -2.60 -24.58
C ASP A 138 1.39 -2.60 -26.09
N GLY A 139 0.47 -2.03 -26.88
CA GLY A 139 0.55 -2.01 -28.34
C GLY A 139 0.06 -3.30 -29.03
N TRP A 140 -0.44 -4.29 -28.29
CA TRP A 140 -1.03 -5.52 -28.83
C TRP A 140 -2.54 -5.39 -29.06
N TYR A 141 -2.98 -5.77 -30.27
CA TYR A 141 -4.38 -5.79 -30.67
C TYR A 141 -4.78 -7.22 -31.05
N GLY A 142 -5.26 -7.99 -30.08
CA GLY A 142 -5.70 -9.38 -30.26
C GLY A 142 -5.90 -10.10 -28.93
N GLN A 143 -6.37 -11.35 -28.97
CA GLN A 143 -6.31 -12.22 -27.79
C GLN A 143 -4.85 -12.52 -27.45
N GLY A 144 -4.49 -12.45 -26.17
CA GLY A 144 -3.15 -12.66 -25.66
C GLY A 144 -3.16 -13.59 -24.46
N PRO A 145 -2.00 -14.09 -23.98
CA PRO A 145 -1.92 -14.70 -22.66
C PRO A 145 -2.39 -13.75 -21.56
N GLN A 146 -2.81 -14.34 -20.44
CA GLN A 146 -3.12 -13.64 -19.21
C GLN A 146 -1.90 -12.86 -18.70
N ALA A 147 -2.13 -11.62 -18.26
CA ALA A 147 -1.10 -10.78 -17.69
C ALA A 147 -1.70 -9.98 -16.53
N ILE A 148 -1.47 -10.47 -15.32
CA ILE A 148 -2.08 -9.95 -14.12
C ILE A 148 -1.25 -8.77 -13.57
N ALA A 149 -1.88 -7.71 -13.10
CA ALA A 149 -1.19 -6.65 -12.36
C ALA A 149 -1.13 -7.00 -10.87
N VAL A 150 -2.25 -7.43 -10.29
CA VAL A 150 -2.31 -7.84 -8.89
C VAL A 150 -3.08 -9.15 -8.73
N THR A 151 -2.47 -10.08 -8.00
CA THR A 151 -3.12 -11.29 -7.49
C THR A 151 -3.32 -11.14 -5.98
N VAL A 152 -4.53 -11.43 -5.52
CA VAL A 152 -4.89 -11.51 -4.10
C VAL A 152 -5.23 -12.96 -3.75
N ASP A 153 -4.48 -13.51 -2.80
CA ASP A 153 -4.56 -14.86 -2.20
C ASP A 153 -4.43 -14.68 -0.67
N ALA A 154 -5.31 -13.85 -0.09
CA ALA A 154 -5.26 -13.45 1.32
C ALA A 154 -6.57 -12.81 1.81
N ASP A 155 -6.79 -12.88 3.11
CA ASP A 155 -7.92 -12.27 3.80
C ASP A 155 -7.69 -10.80 4.18
N LYS A 156 -8.79 -10.02 4.19
CA LYS A 156 -8.83 -8.63 4.69
C LYS A 156 -7.84 -7.69 3.98
N VAL A 157 -7.68 -7.90 2.68
CA VAL A 157 -6.87 -7.06 1.81
C VAL A 157 -7.62 -5.78 1.44
N GLY A 158 -6.94 -4.62 1.51
CA GLY A 158 -7.54 -3.32 1.19
C GLY A 158 -6.66 -2.45 0.29
N PHE A 159 -7.28 -1.81 -0.70
CA PHE A 159 -6.62 -0.86 -1.60
C PHE A 159 -7.31 0.50 -1.52
N TYR A 160 -6.54 1.57 -1.37
CA TYR A 160 -7.06 2.92 -1.15
C TYR A 160 -6.36 3.90 -2.08
N HIS A 161 -7.14 4.55 -2.95
CA HIS A 161 -6.62 5.42 -4.01
C HIS A 161 -5.55 4.72 -4.88
N SER A 162 -5.66 3.41 -5.08
CA SER A 162 -4.78 2.65 -5.97
C SER A 162 -5.34 2.58 -7.38
N GLY A 163 -4.45 2.51 -8.36
CA GLY A 163 -4.80 2.21 -9.75
C GLY A 163 -4.32 0.82 -10.14
N PHE A 164 -5.10 0.10 -10.95
CA PHE A 164 -4.72 -1.19 -11.52
C PHE A 164 -4.79 -1.07 -13.04
N TYR A 165 -3.68 -1.38 -13.71
CA TYR A 165 -3.51 -1.18 -15.15
C TYR A 165 -2.94 -2.44 -15.76
N GLY A 166 -3.46 -2.83 -16.92
CA GLY A 166 -3.04 -4.01 -17.66
C GLY A 166 -4.05 -4.32 -18.76
N TRP A 167 -3.84 -5.41 -19.49
CA TRP A 167 -4.70 -5.76 -20.62
C TRP A 167 -5.74 -6.84 -20.26
N GLN A 168 -5.36 -8.12 -20.29
CA GLN A 168 -6.21 -9.24 -19.91
C GLN A 168 -5.88 -9.71 -18.49
N ASP A 169 -6.91 -9.94 -17.68
CA ASP A 169 -6.83 -10.45 -16.29
C ASP A 169 -6.07 -9.50 -15.33
N THR A 170 -6.25 -8.18 -15.50
CA THR A 170 -5.53 -7.14 -14.73
C THR A 170 -5.57 -7.30 -13.22
N LEU A 171 -6.69 -7.72 -12.65
CA LEU A 171 -6.85 -7.97 -11.22
C LEU A 171 -7.46 -9.36 -11.04
N TYR A 172 -6.75 -10.21 -10.29
CA TYR A 172 -7.23 -11.53 -9.92
C TYR A 172 -7.37 -11.63 -8.40
N VAL A 173 -8.57 -11.98 -7.97
CA VAL A 173 -8.89 -12.25 -6.56
C VAL A 173 -9.32 -13.70 -6.51
N GLY A 174 -8.41 -14.56 -6.08
CA GLY A 174 -8.54 -16.01 -6.07
C GLY A 174 -8.45 -16.58 -4.65
N ASP A 175 -8.97 -17.80 -4.51
CA ASP A 175 -9.43 -18.50 -3.29
C ASP A 175 -8.67 -18.26 -1.98
#